data_AF-A0A3A9GI30-F1
#
_entry.id   AF-A0A3A9GI30-F1
#
_cell.length_a   1.000
_cell.length_b   1.000
_cell.length_c   1.000
_cell.angle_alpha   90.00
_cell.angle_beta   90.00
_cell.angle_gamma   90.00
#
_symmetry.space_group_name_H-M   'P 1'
#
loop_
_entity.id
_entity.type
_entity.pdbx_description
1 polymer ?
#
loop_
_entity_poly.entity_id
_entity_poly.type
_entity_poly.pdbx_seq_one_letter_code
_entity_poly.pdbx_strand_id
1 'polypeptide(L)'
;MEDNIYCIVKTALKNKPKELSNLDQWLFVAVNTAKSIIDNTSKNNLGDVMKLSECKSTSQIQHEFDIIQGKFGREGFSQRYSPAYLYLCSLVANYSNEELSNEDRKLIKQYNAVETYLLYEI
;
A
#
# COMPACT_ATOMS: atom_id res chain seq x y z
N MET A 1 16.29 -8.98 0.44
CA MET A 1 15.95 -7.57 0.11
C MET A 1 14.54 -7.24 0.60
N GLU A 2 13.57 -8.16 0.44
CA GLU A 2 12.25 -8.12 1.13
C GLU A 2 12.34 -7.88 2.64
N ASP A 3 13.27 -8.56 3.33
CA ASP A 3 13.39 -8.47 4.79
C ASP A 3 13.73 -7.07 5.32
N ASN A 4 14.29 -6.17 4.51
CA ASN A 4 14.78 -4.88 5.02
C ASN A 4 13.68 -3.83 5.05
N ILE A 5 12.98 -3.58 3.93
CA ILE A 5 11.96 -2.53 3.86
C ILE A 5 10.73 -2.87 4.71
N TYR A 6 10.29 -4.13 4.69
CA TYR A 6 9.16 -4.57 5.50
C TYR A 6 9.44 -4.35 7.00
N CYS A 7 10.61 -4.76 7.49
CA CYS A 7 10.99 -4.58 8.89
C CYS A 7 11.14 -3.09 9.26
N ILE A 8 11.71 -2.27 8.38
CA ILE A 8 11.84 -0.82 8.58
C ILE A 8 10.45 -0.18 8.74
N VAL A 9 9.55 -0.43 7.78
CA VAL A 9 8.20 0.16 7.80
C VAL A 9 7.41 -0.35 8.99
N LYS A 10 7.41 -1.66 9.25
CA LYS A 10 6.74 -2.25 10.41
C LYS A 10 7.22 -1.62 11.73
N THR A 11 8.52 -1.40 11.87
CA THR A 11 9.09 -0.73 13.05
C THR A 11 8.63 0.72 13.16
N ALA A 12 8.60 1.46 12.04
CA ALA A 12 8.10 2.83 12.02
C ALA A 12 6.62 2.93 12.42
N LEU A 13 5.81 1.95 12.02
CA LEU A 13 4.37 1.88 12.33
C LEU A 13 4.05 1.47 13.77
N LYS A 14 5.01 0.93 14.53
CA LYS A 14 4.79 0.39 15.88
C LYS A 14 4.15 1.40 16.85
N ASN A 15 4.49 2.68 16.69
CA ASN A 15 3.96 3.77 17.53
C ASN A 15 2.75 4.47 16.90
N LYS A 16 2.17 3.91 15.83
CA LYS A 16 1.03 4.44 15.08
C LYS A 16 1.18 5.93 14.74
N PRO A 17 2.29 6.34 14.06
CA PRO A 17 2.43 7.72 13.60
C PRO A 17 1.26 8.13 12.70
N LYS A 18 0.93 9.43 12.69
CA LYS A 18 -0.16 9.95 11.85
C LYS A 18 0.25 10.13 10.38
N GLU A 19 1.55 10.25 10.14
CA GLU A 19 2.15 10.53 8.84
C GLU A 19 3.42 9.68 8.69
N LEU A 20 3.76 9.36 7.44
CA LEU A 20 5.00 8.64 7.12
C LEU A 20 6.12 9.62 6.82
N SER A 21 7.34 9.25 7.21
CA SER A 21 8.48 10.17 7.18
C SER A 21 9.03 10.45 5.78
N ASN A 22 8.75 9.58 4.81
CA ASN A 22 9.27 9.70 3.44
C ASN A 22 8.42 8.92 2.43
N LEU A 23 8.68 9.22 1.15
CA LEU A 23 7.98 8.65 0.00
C LEU A 23 8.13 7.13 -0.06
N ASP A 24 9.30 6.61 0.28
CA ASP A 24 9.59 5.19 0.18
C ASP A 24 8.70 4.33 1.10
N GLN A 25 8.59 4.74 2.36
CA GLN A 25 7.67 4.09 3.31
C GLN A 25 6.21 4.23 2.87
N TRP A 26 5.85 5.39 2.31
CA TRP A 26 4.49 5.64 1.83
C TRP A 26 4.13 4.75 0.63
N LEU A 27 5.02 4.65 -0.36
CA LEU A 27 4.88 3.75 -1.50
C LEU A 27 4.74 2.30 -1.05
N PHE A 28 5.56 1.88 -0.08
CA PHE A 28 5.45 0.54 0.49
C PHE A 28 4.08 0.30 1.13
N VAL A 29 3.61 1.21 2.00
CA VAL A 29 2.31 1.08 2.67
C VAL A 29 1.17 1.05 1.65
N ALA A 30 1.18 1.92 0.64
CA ALA A 30 0.17 1.96 -0.41
C ALA A 30 0.11 0.63 -1.20
N VAL A 31 1.26 0.16 -1.69
CA VAL A 31 1.34 -1.08 -2.48
C VAL A 31 0.99 -2.30 -1.64
N ASN A 32 1.56 -2.42 -0.44
CA ASN A 32 1.33 -3.56 0.45
C ASN A 32 -0.14 -3.66 0.88
N THR A 33 -0.76 -2.52 1.20
CA THR A 33 -2.17 -2.48 1.59
C THR A 33 -3.07 -2.80 0.40
N ALA A 34 -2.84 -2.20 -0.77
CA ALA A 34 -3.60 -2.51 -1.98
C ALA A 34 -3.55 -4.00 -2.35
N LYS A 35 -2.34 -4.58 -2.31
CA LYS A 35 -2.12 -6.01 -2.54
C LYS A 35 -2.88 -6.87 -1.51
N SER A 36 -2.85 -6.50 -0.23
CA SER A 36 -3.56 -7.25 0.81
C SER A 36 -5.09 -7.28 0.62
N ILE A 37 -5.68 -6.20 0.09
CA ILE A 37 -7.12 -6.14 -0.23
C ILE A 37 -7.44 -7.13 -1.36
N ILE A 38 -6.64 -7.08 -2.44
CA ILE A 38 -6.82 -7.94 -3.62
C ILE A 38 -6.60 -9.41 -3.27
N ASP A 39 -5.51 -9.76 -2.58
CA ASP A 39 -5.20 -11.14 -2.22
C ASP A 39 -6.23 -11.77 -1.27
N ASN A 40 -6.82 -10.97 -0.38
CA ASN A 40 -7.89 -11.44 0.51
C ASN A 40 -9.20 -11.72 -0.23
N THR A 41 -9.46 -11.05 -1.37
CA THR A 41 -10.76 -11.07 -2.07
C THR A 41 -10.75 -11.81 -3.41
N SER A 42 -9.69 -11.67 -4.20
CA SER A 42 -9.53 -12.27 -5.53
C SER A 42 -8.04 -12.40 -5.88
N LYS A 43 -7.48 -13.59 -5.64
CA LYS A 43 -6.07 -13.92 -5.94
C LYS A 43 -5.67 -13.76 -7.41
N ASN A 44 -6.63 -13.54 -8.33
CA ASN A 44 -6.40 -13.49 -9.77
C ASN A 44 -6.29 -12.06 -10.36
N ASN A 45 -6.39 -11.01 -9.55
CA ASN A 45 -6.43 -9.60 -10.02
C ASN A 45 -5.15 -8.80 -9.71
N LEU A 46 -3.98 -9.46 -9.65
CA LEU A 46 -2.68 -8.80 -9.42
C LEU A 46 -2.35 -7.71 -10.45
N GLY A 47 -2.99 -7.73 -11.63
CA GLY A 47 -2.86 -6.68 -12.65
C GLY A 47 -3.33 -5.30 -12.17
N ASP A 48 -4.26 -5.21 -11.22
CA ASP A 48 -4.70 -3.93 -10.68
C ASP A 48 -3.64 -3.29 -9.76
N VAL A 49 -2.83 -4.08 -9.02
CA VAL A 49 -1.69 -3.55 -8.26
C VAL A 49 -0.59 -3.05 -9.19
N MET A 50 -0.38 -3.70 -10.33
CA MET A 50 0.66 -3.31 -11.29
C MET A 50 0.44 -1.91 -11.88
N LYS A 51 -0.80 -1.42 -11.95
CA LYS A 51 -1.13 -0.05 -12.37
C LYS A 51 -0.49 1.03 -11.49
N LEU A 52 -0.26 0.72 -10.21
CA LEU A 52 0.45 1.64 -9.32
C LEU A 52 1.86 1.96 -9.84
N SER A 53 2.50 1.02 -10.54
CA SER A 53 3.84 1.23 -11.12
C SER A 53 3.86 2.10 -12.38
N GLU A 54 2.68 2.42 -12.93
CA GLU A 54 2.50 3.29 -14.10
C GLU A 54 2.21 4.74 -13.69
N CYS A 55 1.94 4.97 -12.40
CA CYS A 55 1.66 6.28 -11.86
C CYS A 55 2.88 7.21 -11.97
N LYS A 56 2.59 8.50 -12.16
CA LYS A 56 3.57 9.59 -12.29
C LYS A 56 3.58 10.50 -11.06
N SER A 57 2.64 10.35 -10.14
CA SER A 57 2.56 11.12 -8.91
C SER A 57 1.94 10.32 -7.77
N THR A 58 2.17 10.75 -6.54
CA THR A 58 1.52 10.19 -5.34
C THR A 58 0.00 10.37 -5.40
N SER A 59 -0.51 11.48 -5.95
CA SER A 59 -1.95 11.67 -6.19
C SER A 59 -2.57 10.64 -7.15
N GLN A 60 -1.84 10.21 -8.18
CA GLN A 60 -2.30 9.14 -9.06
C GLN A 60 -2.32 7.78 -8.34
N ILE A 61 -1.31 7.52 -7.49
CA ILE A 61 -1.31 6.31 -6.64
C ILE A 61 -2.50 6.32 -5.68
N GLN A 62 -2.81 7.44 -5.04
CA GLN A 62 -3.99 7.57 -4.17
C GLN A 62 -5.28 7.29 -4.94
N HIS A 63 -5.42 7.85 -6.13
CA HIS A 63 -6.59 7.62 -6.97
C HIS A 63 -6.77 6.13 -7.35
N GLU A 64 -5.71 5.46 -7.79
CA GLU A 64 -5.74 4.03 -8.10
C GLU A 64 -5.99 3.18 -6.84
N PHE A 65 -5.43 3.59 -5.70
CA PHE A 65 -5.70 2.95 -4.41
C PHE A 65 -7.18 3.05 -4.03
N ASP A 66 -7.81 4.21 -4.19
CA ASP A 66 -9.24 4.42 -3.93
C ASP A 66 -10.11 3.54 -4.87
N ILE A 67 -9.69 3.38 -6.13
CA ILE A 67 -10.35 2.45 -7.07
C ILE A 67 -10.26 1.02 -6.56
N ILE A 68 -9.08 0.58 -6.09
CA ILE A 68 -8.88 -0.76 -5.51
C ILE A 68 -9.74 -0.94 -4.27
N GLN A 69 -9.76 0.02 -3.34
CA GLN A 69 -10.64 -0.03 -2.17
C GLN A 69 -12.12 -0.07 -2.55
N GLY A 70 -12.53 0.72 -3.55
CA GLY A 70 -13.90 0.75 -4.02
C GLY A 70 -14.36 -0.58 -4.62
N LYS A 71 -13.47 -1.25 -5.36
CA LYS A 71 -13.75 -2.54 -6.02
C LYS A 71 -13.65 -3.73 -5.08
N PHE A 72 -12.60 -3.77 -4.26
CA PHE A 72 -12.20 -4.96 -3.50
C PHE A 72 -12.33 -4.78 -1.99
N GLY A 73 -12.31 -3.56 -1.46
CA GLY A 73 -12.42 -3.26 -0.02
C GLY A 73 -13.84 -3.31 0.56
N ARG A 74 -14.78 -3.99 -0.13
CA ARG A 74 -16.21 -4.04 0.23
C ARG A 74 -16.63 -5.45 0.64
N GLU A 75 -17.52 -6.10 -0.10
CA GLU A 75 -18.01 -7.44 0.20
C GLU A 75 -16.90 -8.48 -0.04
N GLY A 76 -16.78 -9.44 0.87
CA GLY A 76 -15.72 -10.47 0.82
C GLY A 76 -14.39 -10.06 1.46
N PHE A 77 -14.12 -8.77 1.68
CA PHE A 77 -12.92 -8.34 2.39
C PHE A 77 -13.09 -8.44 3.91
N SER A 78 -12.53 -9.51 4.48
CA SER A 78 -12.66 -9.82 5.92
C SER A 78 -12.11 -8.75 6.87
N GLN A 79 -11.16 -7.92 6.42
CA GLN A 79 -10.49 -6.92 7.25
C GLN A 79 -11.06 -5.51 7.09
N ARG A 80 -12.19 -5.33 6.41
CA ARG A 80 -12.80 -4.02 6.10
C ARG A 80 -12.98 -3.10 7.32
N TYR A 81 -13.25 -3.66 8.49
CA TYR A 81 -13.46 -2.92 9.74
C TYR A 81 -12.30 -3.05 10.73
N SER A 82 -11.20 -3.68 10.32
CA SER A 82 -10.02 -3.87 11.17
C SER A 82 -9.38 -2.52 11.48
N PRO A 83 -9.04 -2.22 12.76
CA PRO A 83 -8.31 -1.02 13.11
C PRO A 83 -6.97 -0.89 12.36
N ALA A 84 -6.28 -2.01 12.10
CA ALA A 84 -5.04 -2.02 11.33
C ALA A 84 -5.28 -1.59 9.88
N TYR A 85 -6.33 -2.13 9.24
CA TYR A 85 -6.72 -1.72 7.89
C TYR A 85 -7.05 -0.23 7.82
N LEU A 86 -7.95 0.25 8.67
CA LEU A 86 -8.37 1.65 8.69
C LEU A 86 -7.19 2.59 8.93
N TYR A 87 -6.25 2.19 9.79
CA TYR A 87 -5.03 2.93 10.03
C TYR A 87 -4.14 3.01 8.77
N LEU A 88 -3.87 1.89 8.11
CA LEU A 88 -3.09 1.87 6.85
C LEU A 88 -3.73 2.76 5.77
N CYS A 89 -5.05 2.71 5.64
CA CYS A 89 -5.80 3.55 4.69
C CYS A 89 -5.62 5.04 5.01
N SER A 90 -5.63 5.40 6.30
CA SER A 90 -5.40 6.79 6.72
C SER A 90 -4.00 7.29 6.37
N LEU A 91 -2.99 6.43 6.37
CA LEU A 91 -1.63 6.80 5.95
C LEU A 91 -1.54 7.02 4.44
N VAL A 92 -2.22 6.20 3.65
CA VAL A 92 -2.25 6.36 2.19
C VAL A 92 -2.92 7.68 1.80
N ALA A 93 -4.02 8.03 2.48
CA ALA A 93 -4.77 9.27 2.23
C ALA A 93 -4.01 10.55 2.63
N ASN A 94 -3.05 10.46 3.56
CA ASN A 94 -2.36 11.61 4.13
C ASN A 94 -0.89 11.65 3.70
N TYR A 95 -0.64 12.03 2.45
CA TYR A 95 0.70 12.28 1.92
C TYR A 95 0.72 13.41 0.90
N SER A 96 1.84 14.13 0.82
CA SER A 96 2.03 15.25 -0.10
C SER A 96 1.95 14.82 -1.56
N ASN A 97 1.44 15.71 -2.42
CA ASN A 97 1.48 15.48 -3.85
C ASN A 97 2.91 15.73 -4.37
N GLU A 98 3.55 14.67 -4.87
CA GLU A 98 4.91 14.68 -5.38
C GLU A 98 4.98 13.88 -6.69
N GLU A 99 5.88 14.26 -7.60
CA GLU A 99 6.13 13.50 -8.84
C GLU A 99 6.99 12.27 -8.56
N LEU A 100 6.70 11.18 -9.26
CA LEU A 100 7.43 9.92 -9.14
C LEU A 100 8.53 9.83 -10.20
N SER A 101 9.74 9.51 -9.74
CA SER A 101 10.87 9.19 -10.59
C SER A 101 10.72 7.81 -11.25
N ASN A 102 11.66 7.46 -12.14
CA ASN A 102 11.72 6.10 -12.70
C ASN A 102 12.10 5.09 -11.63
N GLU A 103 12.89 5.50 -10.65
CA GLU A 103 13.35 4.71 -9.51
C GLU A 103 12.18 4.36 -8.59
N ASP A 104 11.30 5.32 -8.30
CA ASP A 104 10.08 5.09 -7.51
C ASP A 104 9.16 4.08 -8.19
N ARG A 105 8.96 4.20 -9.51
CA ARG A 105 8.19 3.23 -10.30
C ARG A 105 8.79 1.83 -10.28
N LYS A 106 10.12 1.71 -10.23
CA LYS A 106 10.81 0.41 -10.06
C LYS A 106 10.61 -0.13 -8.65
N LEU A 107 10.68 0.72 -7.61
CA LEU A 107 10.45 0.34 -6.22
C LEU A 107 9.03 -0.23 -6.03
N ILE A 108 8.01 0.43 -6.60
CA ILE A 108 6.63 -0.07 -6.56
C ILE A 108 6.52 -1.51 -7.09
N LYS A 109 7.21 -1.84 -8.18
CA LYS A 109 7.23 -3.20 -8.73
C LYS A 109 7.90 -4.19 -7.78
N GLN A 110 8.96 -3.77 -7.10
CA GLN A 110 9.64 -4.59 -6.09
C GLN A 110 8.73 -4.83 -4.87
N TYR A 111 7.99 -3.81 -4.43
CA TYR A 111 7.06 -3.93 -3.29
C TYR A 111 5.87 -4.84 -3.58
N ASN A 112 5.46 -4.94 -4.85
CA ASN A 112 4.45 -5.92 -5.24
C ASN A 112 4.92 -7.38 -5.07
N ALA A 113 6.24 -7.64 -5.12
CA ALA A 113 6.78 -8.99 -4.92
C ALA A 113 6.66 -9.45 -3.45
N VAL A 114 6.62 -8.50 -2.49
CA VAL A 114 6.59 -8.79 -1.05
C VAL A 114 5.37 -9.62 -0.67
N GLU A 115 5.58 -10.83 -0.16
CA GLU A 115 4.48 -11.77 0.20
C GLU A 115 3.89 -11.55 1.60
N THR A 116 4.56 -10.77 2.46
CA THR A 116 4.10 -10.45 3.81
C THR A 116 3.26 -9.19 3.84
N TYR A 117 2.17 -9.20 4.62
CA TYR A 117 1.23 -8.08 4.72
C TYR A 117 1.32 -7.37 6.07
N LEU A 118 1.51 -6.04 6.04
CA LEU A 118 1.43 -5.18 7.23
C LEU A 118 0.07 -5.34 7.94
N LEU A 119 -1.00 -5.53 7.14
CA LEU A 119 -2.37 -5.66 7.61
C LEU A 119 -2.56 -6.70 8.73
N TYR A 120 -1.79 -7.78 8.73
CA TYR A 120 -1.94 -8.87 9.70
C TYR A 120 -0.94 -8.80 10.87
N GLU A 121 -0.07 -7.79 10.92
CA GLU A 121 1.08 -7.76 11.83
C GLU A 121 1.24 -6.46 12.66
N ILE A 122 0.34 -5.48 12.53
CA ILE A 122 0.39 -4.18 13.25
C ILE A 122 -0.82 -3.90 14.13
#